data_AF-A0A2E9X0K0-F1
#
_entry.id   AF-A0A2E9X0K0-F1
#
_cell.length_a   1.000
_cell.length_b   1.000
_cell.length_c   1.000
_cell.angle_alpha   90.00
_cell.angle_beta   90.00
_cell.angle_gamma   90.00
#
_symmetry.space_group_name_H-M   'P 1'
#
loop_
_entity.id
_entity.type
_entity.pdbx_description
1 polymer ?
#
loop_
_entity_poly.entity_id
_entity_poly.type
_entity_poly.pdbx_seq_one_letter_code
_entity_poly.pdbx_strand_id
1 'polypeptide(L)'
;RIPAFTPEGERQIQESRDLKAQFNEFDHPELRPIAERCLVSYGSPAGPPMLPTTGYNSNYTIVQTADHVLIMTEMVHDARIIRIGDGPRLPEHVRPWFGDSWGRWEGDVLVVETTNIYLRQEFSGNVGATLAGGQDPHPSEQMKVTERFSRVDDETVLYEFTVDDPTVYTETWGGQIPMVALNQNLYEYACQEGNYGLENILSGARYQERMEAEEASDSRRD
;
A
#
# COMPACT_ATOMS: atom_id res chain seq x y z
N ARG A 1 -5.73 -12.71 -11.87
CA ARG A 1 -4.42 -13.39 -11.87
C ARG A 1 -3.39 -12.31 -12.12
N ILE A 2 -2.35 -12.23 -11.29
CA ILE A 2 -1.26 -11.27 -11.52
C ILE A 2 -0.36 -11.85 -12.62
N PRO A 3 0.06 -11.04 -13.59
CA PRO A 3 0.93 -11.48 -14.67
C PRO A 3 2.37 -11.65 -14.21
N ALA A 4 3.22 -12.10 -15.12
CA ALA A 4 4.66 -12.12 -14.87
C ALA A 4 5.20 -10.69 -14.73
N PHE A 5 6.27 -10.56 -13.96
CA PHE A 5 7.04 -9.32 -13.92
C PHE A 5 7.91 -9.20 -15.17
N THR A 6 8.20 -7.97 -15.57
CA THR A 6 9.23 -7.68 -16.57
C THR A 6 10.63 -7.96 -15.98
N PRO A 7 11.69 -7.97 -16.80
CA PRO A 7 13.07 -8.03 -16.30
C PRO A 7 13.39 -6.90 -15.30
N GLU A 8 12.78 -5.75 -15.47
CA GLU A 8 12.92 -4.60 -14.56
C GLU A 8 12.23 -4.84 -13.21
N GLY A 9 11.00 -5.37 -13.22
CA GLY A 9 10.31 -5.78 -12.00
C GLY A 9 11.06 -6.88 -11.24
N GLU A 10 11.59 -7.87 -11.96
CA GLU A 10 12.42 -8.93 -11.36
C GLU A 10 13.71 -8.38 -10.75
N ARG A 11 14.35 -7.42 -11.43
CA ARG A 11 15.56 -6.75 -10.92
C ARG A 11 15.28 -6.04 -9.59
N GLN A 12 14.19 -5.29 -9.47
CA GLN A 12 13.82 -4.62 -8.22
C GLN A 12 13.59 -5.61 -7.07
N ILE A 13 12.93 -6.73 -7.34
CA ILE A 13 12.73 -7.79 -6.34
C ILE A 13 14.08 -8.35 -5.88
N GLN A 14 14.99 -8.62 -6.83
CA GLN A 14 16.30 -9.15 -6.50
C GLN A 14 17.13 -8.15 -5.69
N GLU A 15 17.12 -6.86 -6.05
CA GLU A 15 17.79 -5.79 -5.29
C GLU A 15 17.26 -5.67 -3.86
N SER A 16 15.93 -5.78 -3.66
CA SER A 16 15.32 -5.79 -2.33
C SER A 16 15.78 -7.01 -1.51
N ARG A 17 15.89 -8.19 -2.13
CA ARG A 17 16.40 -9.40 -1.46
C ARG A 17 17.88 -9.29 -1.11
N ASP A 18 18.70 -8.80 -2.03
CA ASP A 18 20.14 -8.64 -1.83
C ASP A 18 20.45 -7.60 -0.75
N LEU A 19 19.64 -6.54 -0.66
CA LEU A 19 19.73 -5.58 0.42
C LEU A 19 19.37 -6.20 1.77
N LYS A 20 18.24 -6.92 1.86
CA LYS A 20 17.80 -7.57 3.11
C LYS A 20 18.81 -8.62 3.59
N ALA A 21 19.44 -9.35 2.68
CA ALA A 21 20.42 -10.39 3.02
C ALA A 21 21.69 -9.86 3.70
N GLN A 22 21.95 -8.55 3.63
CA GLN A 22 23.11 -7.92 4.30
C GLN A 22 22.90 -7.71 5.80
N PHE A 23 21.66 -7.84 6.29
CA PHE A 23 21.29 -7.51 7.66
C PHE A 23 20.49 -8.64 8.30
N ASN A 24 20.53 -8.69 9.63
CA ASN A 24 19.54 -9.48 10.37
C ASN A 24 18.15 -8.81 10.28
N GLU A 25 17.08 -9.60 10.44
CA GLU A 25 15.68 -9.19 10.20
C GLU A 25 15.25 -7.88 10.91
N PHE A 26 15.83 -7.61 12.08
CA PHE A 26 15.47 -6.49 12.95
C PHE A 26 16.57 -5.43 13.10
N ASP A 27 17.58 -5.49 12.23
CA ASP A 27 18.87 -4.87 12.52
C ASP A 27 19.14 -3.54 11.80
N HIS A 28 18.24 -3.13 10.91
CA HIS A 28 18.44 -1.95 10.08
C HIS A 28 17.12 -1.15 9.91
N PRO A 29 17.07 0.13 10.33
CA PRO A 29 15.83 0.90 10.33
C PRO A 29 15.22 1.04 8.94
N GLU A 30 16.02 1.12 7.89
CA GLU A 30 15.58 1.27 6.50
C GLU A 30 14.92 0.00 5.94
N LEU A 31 15.14 -1.17 6.57
CA LEU A 31 14.46 -2.41 6.19
C LEU A 31 13.04 -2.51 6.77
N ARG A 32 12.69 -1.62 7.71
CA ARG A 32 11.36 -1.62 8.32
C ARG A 32 10.33 -1.04 7.34
N PRO A 33 9.13 -1.63 7.26
CA PRO A 33 8.08 -1.20 6.33
C PRO A 33 7.54 0.18 6.67
N ILE A 34 6.97 0.86 5.68
CA ILE A 34 6.32 2.18 5.85
C ILE A 34 5.09 2.12 6.76
N ALA A 35 4.43 0.96 6.84
CA ALA A 35 3.31 0.71 7.73
C ALA A 35 3.69 0.82 9.22
N GLU A 36 4.89 0.35 9.62
CA GLU A 36 5.39 0.52 11.00
C GLU A 36 5.67 1.98 11.34
N ARG A 37 5.88 2.82 10.33
CA ARG A 37 6.09 4.26 10.48
C ARG A 37 4.78 5.05 10.40
N CYS A 38 3.64 4.39 10.25
CA CYS A 38 2.33 5.03 10.09
C CYS A 38 2.27 6.04 8.95
N LEU A 39 3.03 5.82 7.88
CA LEU A 39 3.02 6.71 6.71
C LEU A 39 1.89 6.37 5.74
N VAL A 40 1.69 5.07 5.49
CA VAL A 40 0.59 4.48 4.73
C VAL A 40 0.35 3.07 5.27
N SER A 41 -0.86 2.54 5.13
CA SER A 41 -1.19 1.20 5.61
C SER A 41 -0.52 0.08 4.79
N TYR A 42 -0.33 -1.10 5.42
CA TYR A 42 0.09 -2.31 4.70
C TYR A 42 -1.00 -2.77 3.73
N GLY A 43 -0.60 -3.37 2.60
CA GLY A 43 -1.53 -3.99 1.66
C GLY A 43 -2.38 -3.01 0.84
N SER A 44 -2.07 -1.71 0.81
CA SER A 44 -2.75 -0.69 -0.02
C SER A 44 -4.29 -0.62 0.13
N PRO A 45 -4.86 -0.52 1.35
CA PRO A 45 -6.30 -0.33 1.52
C PRO A 45 -6.78 1.00 0.96
N ALA A 46 -5.97 2.07 1.07
CA ALA A 46 -6.30 3.39 0.53
C ALA A 46 -6.18 3.46 -0.99
N GLY A 47 -5.43 2.52 -1.57
CA GLY A 47 -5.19 2.45 -2.99
C GLY A 47 -4.38 3.61 -3.56
N PRO A 48 -4.28 3.69 -4.89
CA PRO A 48 -4.79 2.73 -5.86
C PRO A 48 -3.80 1.56 -6.15
N PRO A 49 -4.30 0.33 -6.42
CA PRO A 49 -5.67 -0.11 -6.19
C PRO A 49 -5.95 -0.32 -4.70
N MET A 50 -7.21 -0.12 -4.29
CA MET A 50 -7.67 -0.45 -2.94
C MET A 50 -7.79 -1.96 -2.78
N LEU A 51 -6.93 -2.56 -1.97
CA LEU A 51 -6.91 -3.99 -1.72
C LEU A 51 -7.24 -4.28 -0.24
N PRO A 52 -8.04 -5.31 0.05
CA PRO A 52 -8.33 -5.67 1.43
C PRO A 52 -7.04 -6.12 2.11
N THR A 53 -6.82 -5.69 3.35
CA THR A 53 -5.59 -6.02 4.08
C THR A 53 -5.56 -7.48 4.58
N THR A 54 -6.52 -8.31 4.15
CA THR A 54 -6.80 -9.70 4.58
C THR A 54 -7.04 -9.89 6.08
N GLY A 55 -7.14 -8.79 6.83
CA GLY A 55 -7.26 -8.80 8.28
C GLY A 55 -8.31 -7.82 8.79
N TYR A 56 -8.01 -7.18 9.92
CA TYR A 56 -8.86 -6.21 10.59
C TYR A 56 -8.68 -4.80 10.01
N ASN A 57 -9.57 -3.88 10.40
CA ASN A 57 -9.52 -2.45 10.06
C ASN A 57 -9.52 -2.10 8.56
N SER A 58 -10.31 -2.85 7.77
CA SER A 58 -10.43 -2.67 6.31
C SER A 58 -11.70 -1.90 5.90
N ASN A 59 -12.23 -1.05 6.79
CA ASN A 59 -13.43 -0.28 6.49
C ASN A 59 -13.10 1.07 5.83
N TYR A 60 -14.08 1.60 5.10
CA TYR A 60 -13.96 2.85 4.37
C TYR A 60 -15.08 3.81 4.77
N THR A 61 -14.72 5.08 4.95
CA THR A 61 -15.68 6.19 4.89
C THR A 61 -15.57 6.84 3.52
N ILE A 62 -16.67 6.84 2.75
CA ILE A 62 -16.73 7.47 1.43
C ILE A 62 -17.65 8.69 1.53
N VAL A 63 -17.10 9.87 1.21
CA VAL A 63 -17.85 11.13 1.21
C VAL A 63 -17.82 11.71 -0.19
N GLN A 64 -18.99 11.90 -0.79
CA GLN A 64 -19.13 12.49 -2.11
C GLN A 64 -19.68 13.91 -2.01
N THR A 65 -19.08 14.80 -2.80
CA THR A 65 -19.57 16.15 -3.08
C THR A 65 -19.86 16.29 -4.57
N ALA A 66 -20.22 17.49 -5.03
CA ALA A 66 -20.47 17.73 -6.46
C ALA A 66 -19.22 17.55 -7.33
N ASP A 67 -18.03 17.85 -6.79
CA ASP A 67 -16.76 17.92 -7.51
C ASP A 67 -15.65 17.04 -6.93
N HIS A 68 -15.90 16.32 -5.82
CA HIS A 68 -14.92 15.41 -5.20
C HIS A 68 -15.56 14.16 -4.60
N VAL A 69 -14.78 13.07 -4.57
CA VAL A 69 -15.00 11.92 -3.68
C VAL A 69 -13.79 11.80 -2.74
N LEU A 70 -14.03 11.79 -1.44
CA LEU A 70 -13.06 11.42 -0.43
C LEU A 70 -13.27 9.95 -0.09
N ILE A 71 -12.19 9.18 -0.09
CA ILE A 71 -12.16 7.84 0.50
C ILE A 71 -11.19 7.89 1.67
N MET A 72 -11.69 7.66 2.87
CA MET A 72 -10.89 7.57 4.09
C MET A 72 -10.88 6.12 4.56
N THR A 73 -9.68 5.56 4.74
CA THR A 73 -9.55 4.20 5.27
C THR A 73 -9.47 4.22 6.78
N GLU A 74 -10.04 3.20 7.42
CA GLU A 74 -9.97 3.03 8.86
C GLU A 74 -8.51 2.92 9.34
N MET A 75 -7.68 2.12 8.67
CA MET A 75 -6.29 1.94 9.08
C MET A 75 -5.41 3.15 8.70
N VAL A 76 -4.49 3.50 9.60
CA VAL A 76 -3.49 4.60 9.53
C VAL A 76 -4.06 6.01 9.44
N HIS A 77 -5.32 6.24 9.02
CA HIS A 77 -5.97 7.52 8.65
C HIS A 77 -5.78 7.99 7.20
N ASP A 78 -5.48 7.08 6.28
CA ASP A 78 -5.21 7.45 4.89
C ASP A 78 -6.46 8.07 4.23
N ALA A 79 -6.29 9.27 3.66
CA ALA A 79 -7.35 10.04 3.02
C ALA A 79 -7.00 10.28 1.55
N ARG A 80 -7.74 9.63 0.65
CA ARG A 80 -7.59 9.79 -0.80
C ARG A 80 -8.67 10.70 -1.35
N ILE A 81 -8.25 11.77 -2.04
CA ILE A 81 -9.13 12.75 -2.64
C ILE A 81 -9.15 12.52 -4.16
N ILE A 82 -10.34 12.22 -4.68
CA ILE A 82 -10.61 12.04 -6.10
C ILE A 82 -11.38 13.28 -6.58
N ARG A 83 -10.83 14.01 -7.55
CA ARG A 83 -11.52 15.13 -8.20
C ARG A 83 -12.47 14.62 -9.27
N ILE A 84 -13.65 15.22 -9.43
CA ILE A 84 -14.63 14.86 -10.47
C ILE A 84 -14.64 15.94 -11.56
N GLY A 85 -14.58 15.51 -12.82
CA GLY A 85 -14.66 16.38 -13.99
C GLY A 85 -13.30 16.62 -14.65
N ASP A 86 -13.14 17.82 -15.24
CA ASP A 86 -11.93 18.21 -15.95
C ASP A 86 -11.13 19.24 -15.17
N GLY A 87 -9.81 19.19 -15.29
CA GLY A 87 -8.91 20.20 -14.74
C GLY A 87 -7.44 19.84 -14.93
N PRO A 88 -6.52 20.71 -14.48
CA PRO A 88 -5.10 20.46 -14.63
C PRO A 88 -4.67 19.28 -13.77
N ARG A 89 -4.08 18.28 -14.41
CA ARG A 89 -3.35 17.20 -13.74
C ARG A 89 -2.12 17.78 -13.03
N LEU A 90 -1.66 17.08 -11.99
CA LEU A 90 -0.40 17.40 -11.33
C LEU A 90 0.77 17.19 -12.30
N PRO A 91 1.83 18.04 -12.25
CA PRO A 91 3.06 17.79 -13.00
C PRO A 91 3.63 16.41 -12.66
N GLU A 92 4.25 15.73 -13.63
CA GLU A 92 4.74 14.34 -13.49
C GLU A 92 5.69 14.13 -12.30
N HIS A 93 6.47 15.16 -11.92
CA HIS A 93 7.39 15.11 -10.79
C HIS A 93 6.72 15.27 -9.42
N VAL A 94 5.46 15.71 -9.37
CA VAL A 94 4.67 15.83 -8.14
C VAL A 94 3.89 14.54 -7.95
N ARG A 95 4.33 13.71 -7.00
CA ARG A 95 3.83 12.35 -6.81
C ARG A 95 3.38 12.10 -5.37
N PRO A 96 2.12 12.42 -5.02
CA PRO A 96 1.55 12.09 -3.71
C PRO A 96 1.53 10.58 -3.47
N TRP A 97 1.46 10.15 -2.21
CA TRP A 97 1.37 8.72 -1.84
C TRP A 97 0.30 7.96 -2.62
N PHE A 98 -0.90 8.53 -2.70
CA PHE A 98 -2.05 7.94 -3.41
C PHE A 98 -2.24 8.47 -4.83
N GLY A 99 -1.26 9.20 -5.37
CA GLY A 99 -1.27 9.73 -6.73
C GLY A 99 -2.21 10.91 -6.98
N ASP A 100 -2.44 11.16 -8.28
CA ASP A 100 -3.33 12.19 -8.83
C ASP A 100 -4.60 11.53 -9.40
N SER A 101 -5.64 11.40 -8.58
CA SER A 101 -6.90 10.74 -8.95
C SER A 101 -7.92 11.70 -9.54
N TRP A 102 -8.42 11.36 -10.73
CA TRP A 102 -9.51 12.07 -11.41
C TRP A 102 -10.62 11.13 -11.84
N GLY A 103 -11.85 11.47 -11.47
CA GLY A 103 -13.06 10.73 -11.73
C GLY A 103 -13.95 11.37 -12.80
N ARG A 104 -14.64 10.53 -13.55
CA ARG A 104 -15.75 10.92 -14.43
C ARG A 104 -16.88 9.91 -14.30
N TRP A 105 -18.10 10.36 -14.52
CA TRP A 105 -19.27 9.48 -14.55
C TRP A 105 -19.48 8.89 -15.94
N GLU A 106 -19.57 7.56 -16.02
CA GLU A 106 -19.99 6.81 -17.20
C GLU A 106 -21.33 6.14 -16.87
N GLY A 107 -22.43 6.87 -17.11
CA GLY A 107 -23.74 6.44 -16.62
C GLY A 107 -23.82 6.55 -15.09
N ASP A 108 -24.04 5.41 -14.43
CA ASP A 108 -24.10 5.25 -12.97
C ASP A 108 -22.78 4.77 -12.35
N VAL A 109 -21.72 4.64 -13.15
CA VAL A 109 -20.39 4.19 -12.70
C VAL A 109 -19.44 5.38 -12.59
N LEU A 110 -18.81 5.54 -11.43
CA LEU A 110 -17.69 6.46 -11.28
C LEU A 110 -16.41 5.77 -11.77
N VAL A 111 -15.81 6.29 -12.82
CA VAL A 111 -14.54 5.81 -13.37
C VAL A 111 -13.43 6.76 -12.96
N VAL A 112 -12.44 6.24 -12.25
CA VAL A 112 -11.33 7.02 -11.70
C VAL A 112 -10.04 6.59 -12.36
N GLU A 113 -9.28 7.55 -12.87
CA GLU A 113 -7.93 7.33 -13.38
C GLU A 113 -6.93 8.01 -12.44
N THR A 114 -5.98 7.23 -11.93
CA THR A 114 -4.91 7.72 -11.05
C THR A 114 -3.56 7.52 -11.72
N THR A 115 -2.78 8.60 -11.77
CA THR A 115 -1.37 8.63 -12.19
C THR A 115 -0.50 9.21 -11.07
N ASN A 116 0.80 9.42 -11.31
CA ASN A 116 1.70 10.10 -10.37
C ASN A 116 1.75 9.44 -8.97
N ILE A 117 1.53 8.13 -8.88
CA ILE A 117 1.58 7.40 -7.60
C ILE A 117 3.01 7.44 -7.07
N TYR A 118 3.19 7.63 -5.77
CA TYR A 118 4.53 7.72 -5.18
C TYR A 118 5.32 6.42 -5.40
N LEU A 119 6.60 6.56 -5.76
CA LEU A 119 7.46 5.44 -6.17
C LEU A 119 7.80 4.47 -5.04
N ARG A 120 7.44 4.76 -3.79
CA ARG A 120 7.55 3.80 -2.67
C ARG A 120 6.21 3.37 -2.12
N GLN A 121 5.11 3.68 -2.82
CA GLN A 121 3.81 3.16 -2.45
C GLN A 121 3.86 1.64 -2.58
N GLU A 122 3.62 0.95 -1.48
CA GLU A 122 3.56 -0.50 -1.44
C GLU A 122 2.12 -0.93 -1.70
N PHE A 123 1.86 -1.57 -2.83
CA PHE A 123 0.65 -2.35 -3.04
C PHE A 123 1.07 -3.77 -3.38
N SER A 124 0.38 -4.76 -2.80
CA SER A 124 0.63 -6.14 -3.18
C SER A 124 -0.61 -6.80 -3.71
N GLY A 125 -0.53 -7.24 -4.96
CA GLY A 125 -1.58 -8.07 -5.54
C GLY A 125 -1.67 -9.45 -4.86
N ASN A 126 -0.65 -9.84 -4.08
CA ASN A 126 -0.59 -11.08 -3.31
C ASN A 126 -0.33 -10.78 -1.83
N VAL A 127 -1.37 -10.34 -1.13
CA VAL A 127 -1.32 -10.00 0.30
C VAL A 127 -0.75 -11.14 1.16
N GLY A 128 -1.01 -12.40 0.80
CA GLY A 128 -0.45 -13.56 1.51
C GLY A 128 1.07 -13.69 1.38
N ALA A 129 1.64 -13.34 0.21
CA ALA A 129 3.08 -13.26 0.02
C ALA A 129 3.69 -12.09 0.81
N THR A 130 3.01 -10.95 0.88
CA THR A 130 3.45 -9.80 1.69
C THR A 130 3.55 -10.11 3.18
N LEU A 131 2.53 -10.78 3.72
CA LEU A 131 2.53 -11.22 5.11
C LEU A 131 3.66 -12.23 5.41
N ALA A 132 4.15 -12.93 4.39
CA ALA A 132 5.32 -13.82 4.47
C ALA A 132 6.66 -13.12 4.13
N GLY A 133 6.69 -11.79 4.07
CA GLY A 133 7.90 -10.99 3.80
C GLY A 133 8.24 -10.81 2.31
N GLY A 134 7.40 -11.29 1.40
CA GLY A 134 7.50 -11.02 -0.02
C GLY A 134 7.20 -9.54 -0.33
N GLN A 135 7.99 -8.93 -1.22
CA GLN A 135 7.68 -7.60 -1.72
C GLN A 135 7.47 -7.66 -3.23
N ASP A 136 6.35 -7.09 -3.66
CA ASP A 136 6.12 -6.80 -5.06
C ASP A 136 6.99 -5.60 -5.47
N PRO A 137 7.33 -5.45 -6.77
CA PRO A 137 8.08 -4.31 -7.25
C PRO A 137 7.36 -3.00 -6.95
N HIS A 138 8.12 -1.93 -6.81
CA HIS A 138 7.56 -0.61 -6.63
C HIS A 138 6.87 -0.12 -7.92
N PRO A 139 5.86 0.77 -7.81
CA PRO A 139 5.24 1.39 -8.97
C PRO A 139 6.29 2.14 -9.79
N SER A 140 6.19 2.08 -11.12
CA SER A 140 7.03 2.89 -12.01
C SER A 140 6.46 4.29 -12.22
N GLU A 141 7.18 5.12 -12.97
CA GLU A 141 6.68 6.42 -13.43
C GLU A 141 5.52 6.31 -14.42
N GLN A 142 5.39 5.16 -15.09
CA GLN A 142 4.36 4.90 -16.08
C GLN A 142 3.11 4.26 -15.46
N MET A 143 3.11 3.98 -14.16
CA MET A 143 1.96 3.35 -13.52
C MET A 143 0.72 4.22 -13.61
N LYS A 144 -0.34 3.62 -14.13
CA LYS A 144 -1.69 4.15 -14.16
C LYS A 144 -2.65 3.11 -13.59
N VAL A 145 -3.57 3.55 -12.74
CA VAL A 145 -4.66 2.72 -12.24
C VAL A 145 -5.99 3.29 -12.68
N THR A 146 -6.79 2.44 -13.31
CA THR A 146 -8.18 2.75 -13.64
C THR A 146 -9.09 1.99 -12.70
N GLU A 147 -9.88 2.69 -11.92
CA GLU A 147 -10.84 2.15 -10.96
C GLU A 147 -12.27 2.42 -11.45
N ARG A 148 -13.20 1.53 -11.11
CA ARG A 148 -14.63 1.68 -11.39
C ARG A 148 -15.41 1.39 -10.11
N PHE A 149 -16.31 2.30 -9.76
CA PHE A 149 -17.20 2.16 -8.61
C PHE A 149 -18.63 2.09 -9.10
N SER A 150 -19.25 0.92 -8.96
CA SER A 150 -20.61 0.64 -9.43
C SER A 150 -21.48 0.25 -8.23
N ARG A 151 -22.55 0.99 -7.94
CA ARG A 151 -23.52 0.58 -6.91
C ARG A 151 -24.41 -0.52 -7.49
N VAL A 152 -24.21 -1.77 -7.08
CA VAL A 152 -24.88 -2.95 -7.67
C VAL A 152 -26.19 -3.32 -6.97
N ASP A 153 -26.33 -2.88 -5.72
CA ASP A 153 -27.56 -2.95 -4.93
C ASP A 153 -27.55 -1.85 -3.85
N ASP A 154 -28.53 -1.89 -2.94
CA ASP A 154 -28.67 -0.83 -1.95
C ASP A 154 -27.52 -0.74 -0.94
N GLU A 155 -26.80 -1.83 -0.71
CA GLU A 155 -25.77 -1.94 0.33
C GLU A 155 -24.38 -2.26 -0.25
N THR A 156 -24.26 -2.47 -1.56
CA THR A 156 -23.00 -2.94 -2.17
C THR A 156 -22.51 -2.02 -3.27
N VAL A 157 -21.25 -1.58 -3.13
CA VAL A 157 -20.46 -0.98 -4.21
C VAL A 157 -19.50 -2.05 -4.75
N LEU A 158 -19.64 -2.42 -6.01
CA LEU A 158 -18.64 -3.20 -6.71
C LEU A 158 -17.50 -2.27 -7.12
N TYR A 159 -16.35 -2.47 -6.49
CA TYR A 159 -15.10 -1.82 -6.86
C TYR A 159 -14.32 -2.71 -7.81
N GLU A 160 -13.98 -2.18 -8.97
CA GLU A 160 -13.15 -2.84 -9.97
C GLU A 160 -11.92 -2.00 -10.24
N PHE A 161 -10.80 -2.64 -10.59
CA PHE A 161 -9.60 -1.90 -10.94
C PHE A 161 -8.80 -2.60 -12.04
N THR A 162 -8.01 -1.81 -12.75
CA THR A 162 -6.99 -2.24 -13.70
C THR A 162 -5.72 -1.46 -13.44
N VAL A 163 -4.61 -2.18 -13.26
CA VAL A 163 -3.25 -1.66 -13.15
C VAL A 163 -2.58 -1.79 -14.52
N ASP A 164 -2.07 -0.68 -15.01
CA ASP A 164 -1.28 -0.55 -16.23
C ASP A 164 0.10 0.02 -15.84
N ASP A 165 1.10 -0.85 -15.76
CA ASP A 165 2.50 -0.48 -15.54
C ASP A 165 3.40 -1.37 -16.40
N PRO A 166 3.67 -0.98 -17.66
CA PRO A 166 4.44 -1.79 -18.60
C PRO A 166 5.93 -1.87 -18.23
N THR A 167 6.38 -1.06 -17.27
CA THR A 167 7.75 -1.16 -16.74
C THR A 167 7.87 -2.33 -15.77
N VAL A 168 6.80 -2.64 -15.02
CA VAL A 168 6.81 -3.65 -13.95
C VAL A 168 6.15 -4.96 -14.37
N TYR A 169 5.03 -4.90 -15.09
CA TYR A 169 4.22 -6.06 -15.48
C TYR A 169 4.24 -6.31 -16.98
N THR A 170 4.19 -7.57 -17.39
CA THR A 170 4.17 -7.95 -18.82
C THR A 170 2.84 -7.65 -19.51
N GLU A 171 1.76 -7.49 -18.74
CA GLU A 171 0.42 -7.15 -19.22
C GLU A 171 -0.34 -6.38 -18.14
N THR A 172 -1.41 -5.68 -18.54
CA THR A 172 -2.33 -5.05 -17.59
C THR A 172 -3.05 -6.12 -16.78
N TRP A 173 -3.33 -5.84 -15.51
CA TRP A 173 -4.06 -6.77 -14.65
C TRP A 173 -5.05 -6.07 -13.76
N GLY A 174 -6.02 -6.82 -13.24
CA GLY A 174 -7.10 -6.23 -12.47
C GLY A 174 -7.77 -7.20 -11.54
N GLY A 175 -8.74 -6.67 -10.80
CA GLY A 175 -9.57 -7.40 -9.86
C GLY A 175 -10.87 -6.68 -9.57
N GLN A 176 -11.75 -7.38 -8.87
CA GLN A 176 -13.03 -6.86 -8.40
C GLN A 176 -13.19 -7.21 -6.93
N ILE A 177 -13.63 -6.24 -6.14
CA ILE A 177 -13.84 -6.37 -4.70
C ILE A 177 -15.22 -5.79 -4.38
N PRO A 178 -16.16 -6.58 -3.88
CA PRO A 178 -17.41 -6.05 -3.36
C PRO A 178 -17.16 -5.34 -2.02
N MET A 179 -17.63 -4.11 -1.91
CA MET A 179 -17.64 -3.32 -0.67
C MET A 179 -19.07 -3.28 -0.15
N VAL A 180 -19.28 -3.87 1.03
CA VAL A 180 -20.60 -3.96 1.67
C VAL A 180 -20.72 -2.88 2.75
N ALA A 181 -21.88 -2.24 2.81
CA ALA A 181 -22.17 -1.19 3.77
C ALA A 181 -22.02 -1.68 5.22
N LEU A 182 -21.31 -0.89 6.02
CA LEU A 182 -21.23 -1.07 7.47
C LEU A 182 -22.04 0.03 8.15
N ASN A 183 -23.15 -0.34 8.79
CA ASN A 183 -24.01 0.61 9.51
C ASN A 183 -23.49 0.91 10.92
N GLN A 184 -22.20 1.24 11.05
CA GLN A 184 -21.53 1.58 12.30
C GLN A 184 -20.59 2.76 12.08
N ASN A 185 -20.24 3.46 13.16
CA ASN A 185 -19.24 4.51 13.10
C ASN A 185 -17.84 3.89 13.05
N LEU A 186 -16.99 4.42 12.18
CA LEU A 186 -15.56 4.18 12.27
C LEU A 186 -14.95 5.05 13.35
N TYR A 187 -14.10 4.45 14.17
CA TYR A 187 -13.34 5.15 15.18
C TYR A 187 -11.95 5.47 14.64
N GLU A 188 -11.31 6.44 15.28
CA GLU A 188 -9.95 6.83 14.96
C GLU A 188 -8.98 5.65 15.13
N TYR A 189 -8.08 5.50 14.14
CA TYR A 189 -6.92 4.63 14.24
C TYR A 189 -5.68 5.47 14.46
N ALA A 190 -5.37 5.74 15.73
CA ALA A 190 -4.21 6.55 16.11
C ALA A 190 -2.90 5.75 16.02
N CYS A 191 -2.48 5.43 14.79
CA CYS A 191 -1.32 4.58 14.53
C CYS A 191 -0.04 5.09 15.22
N GLN A 192 0.16 6.41 15.23
CA GLN A 192 1.39 7.00 15.78
C GLN A 192 1.38 7.08 17.31
N GLU A 193 0.21 7.17 17.93
CA GLU A 193 0.07 7.44 19.37
C GLU A 193 0.41 6.18 20.17
N GLY A 194 1.63 6.16 20.72
CA GLY A 194 2.16 4.98 21.41
C GLY A 194 2.84 3.96 20.50
N ASN A 195 3.23 4.36 19.28
CA ASN A 195 4.05 3.51 18.42
C ASN A 195 5.52 3.50 18.89
N TYR A 196 5.83 2.57 19.79
CA TYR A 196 7.19 2.26 20.22
C TYR A 196 7.81 1.11 19.40
N GLY A 197 7.16 0.67 18.32
CA GLY A 197 7.54 -0.54 17.60
C GLY A 197 8.96 -0.45 17.07
N LEU A 198 9.27 0.60 16.30
CA LEU A 198 10.59 0.78 15.70
C LEU A 198 11.70 0.86 16.74
N GLU A 199 11.51 1.64 17.81
CA GLU A 199 12.48 1.78 18.89
C GLU A 199 12.72 0.45 19.61
N ASN A 200 11.65 -0.27 19.95
CA ASN A 200 11.74 -1.54 20.68
C ASN A 200 12.38 -2.64 19.83
N ILE A 201 12.05 -2.71 18.53
CA ILE A 201 12.64 -3.67 17.58
C ILE A 201 14.15 -3.47 17.51
N LEU A 202 14.60 -2.23 17.27
CA LEU A 202 16.02 -1.91 17.13
C LEU A 202 16.77 -2.10 18.47
N SER A 203 16.16 -1.70 19.58
CA SER A 203 16.72 -1.92 20.92
C SER A 203 16.85 -3.41 21.26
N GLY A 204 15.88 -4.22 20.84
CA GLY A 204 15.90 -5.67 20.96
C GLY A 204 17.02 -6.31 20.15
N ALA A 205 17.23 -5.87 18.90
CA ALA A 205 18.35 -6.34 18.08
C ALA A 205 19.70 -6.02 18.74
N ARG A 206 19.90 -4.80 19.23
CA ARG A 206 21.11 -4.40 19.98
C ARG A 206 21.31 -5.20 21.27
N TYR A 207 20.22 -5.64 21.91
CA TYR A 207 20.29 -6.52 23.06
C TYR A 207 20.79 -7.92 22.67
N GLN A 208 20.24 -8.50 21.61
CA GLN A 208 20.66 -9.83 21.12
C GLN A 208 22.15 -9.87 20.77
N GLU A 209 22.65 -8.87 20.05
CA GLU A 209 24.08 -8.78 19.72
C GLU A 209 24.99 -8.74 20.96
N ARG A 210 24.56 -8.06 22.04
CA ARG A 210 25.33 -8.03 23.29
C ARG A 210 25.37 -9.41 23.93
N MET A 211 24.24 -10.12 23.97
CA MET A 211 24.17 -11.48 24.51
C MET A 211 25.06 -12.44 23.71
N GLU A 212 25.01 -12.38 22.38
CA GLU A 212 25.87 -13.20 21.50
C GLU A 212 27.37 -12.89 21.69
N ALA A 213 27.73 -11.62 21.87
CA ALA A 213 29.10 -11.21 22.13
C ALA A 213 29.61 -11.70 23.50
N GLU A 214 28.76 -11.68 24.53
CA GLU A 214 29.06 -12.20 25.87
C GLU A 214 29.25 -13.72 25.84
N GLU A 215 28.34 -14.47 25.21
CA GLU A 215 28.45 -15.93 25.03
C GLU A 215 29.71 -16.32 24.23
N ALA A 216 30.03 -15.57 23.17
CA ALA A 216 31.23 -15.77 22.36
C ALA A 216 32.53 -15.43 23.11
N SER A 217 32.47 -14.56 24.12
CA SER A 217 33.61 -14.24 24.99
C SER A 217 33.83 -15.34 26.02
N ASP A 218 32.76 -15.83 26.65
CA ASP A 218 32.84 -16.86 27.69
C ASP A 218 33.25 -18.22 27.10
N SER A 219 32.76 -18.60 25.92
CA SER A 219 33.19 -19.82 25.21
C SER A 219 34.65 -19.84 24.75
N ARG A 220 35.34 -18.70 24.72
CA ARG A 220 36.79 -18.61 24.45
C ARG A 220 37.65 -18.69 25.70
N ARG A 221 37.04 -18.67 26.90
CA ARG A 221 37.74 -18.75 28.18
C ARG A 221 37.87 -20.18 28.72
N ASP A 222 37.08 -21.11 28.17
CA ASP A 222 37.15 -22.55 28.41
C ASP A 222 38.05 -23.26 27.37
#